data_AF-A0A8T1UXZ7-F1
#
_entry.id   AF-A0A8T1UXZ7-F1
#
_cell.length_a   1.000
_cell.length_b   1.000
_cell.length_c   1.000
_cell.angle_alpha   90.00
_cell.angle_beta   90.00
_cell.angle_gamma   90.00
#
_symmetry.space_group_name_H-M   'P 1'
#
loop_
_entity.id
_entity.type
_entity.pdbx_description
1 polymer ?
#
loop_
_entity_poly.entity_id
_entity_poly.type
_entity_poly.pdbx_seq_one_letter_code
_entity_poly.pdbx_strand_id
1 'polypeptide(L)'
;MMNFYQFKKNTVNWKSDGSWLKDDWSASCGVSIELFAAEVGARGMSGERKRQLHCRLAHDLVERYNPACLQSHYSMPSTRITTFFWEIVGYLAGNKWMNDSTVNYAIQAIAGPRTDVRVLSSHVLRSGFPRRRQTQKLSEVTSVILLVNHKNVHWTLIIVTVNYTRARMIGVHFYDPLAGRPYKMELKCIWRDKFWPFIHRWHKETLWRHDHRYSVFIHTRAWTI
;
A
#
# COMPACT_ATOMS: atom_id res chain seq x y z
N MET A 1 -19.32 15.07 -12.92
CA MET A 1 -18.92 16.30 -13.64
C MET A 1 -18.10 17.15 -12.68
N MET A 2 -16.87 17.54 -13.04
CA MET A 2 -16.00 18.33 -12.17
C MET A 2 -16.42 19.80 -12.25
N ASN A 3 -16.74 20.44 -11.13
CA ASN A 3 -17.14 21.85 -11.15
C ASN A 3 -15.93 22.79 -11.32
N PHE A 4 -16.18 24.03 -11.73
CA PHE A 4 -15.14 25.04 -11.98
C PHE A 4 -14.17 25.22 -10.79
N TYR A 5 -14.69 25.19 -9.56
CA TYR A 5 -13.88 25.31 -8.35
C TYR A 5 -12.91 24.15 -8.16
N GLN A 6 -13.35 22.93 -8.42
CA GLN A 6 -12.52 21.74 -8.35
C GLN A 6 -11.44 21.75 -9.45
N PHE A 7 -11.78 22.24 -10.65
CA PHE A 7 -10.81 22.41 -11.73
C PHE A 7 -9.71 23.41 -11.33
N LYS A 8 -10.10 24.60 -10.87
CA LYS A 8 -9.17 25.62 -10.39
C LYS A 8 -8.26 25.09 -9.28
N LYS A 9 -8.82 24.36 -8.30
CA LYS A 9 -8.06 23.72 -7.22
C LYS A 9 -7.04 22.73 -7.77
N ASN A 10 -7.45 21.87 -8.70
CA ASN A 10 -6.56 20.86 -9.29
C ASN A 10 -5.43 21.50 -10.10
N THR A 11 -5.64 22.64 -10.75
CA THR A 11 -4.55 23.38 -11.43
C THR A 11 -3.51 23.91 -10.45
N VAL A 12 -3.93 24.44 -9.30
CA VAL A 12 -3.01 24.89 -8.24
C VAL A 12 -2.24 23.70 -7.67
N ASN A 13 -2.94 22.60 -7.40
CA ASN A 13 -2.35 21.35 -6.94
C ASN A 13 -1.33 20.78 -7.92
N TRP A 14 -1.65 20.77 -9.22
CA TRP A 14 -0.75 20.33 -10.29
C TRP A 14 0.54 21.14 -10.34
N LYS A 15 0.45 22.47 -10.19
CA LYS A 15 1.64 23.34 -10.11
C LYS A 15 2.49 23.03 -8.86
N SER A 16 1.83 22.80 -7.72
CA SER A 16 2.51 22.45 -6.46
C SER A 16 3.26 21.12 -6.58
N ASP A 17 2.60 20.08 -7.10
CA ASP A 17 3.21 18.78 -7.35
C ASP A 17 4.38 18.92 -8.34
N GLY A 18 4.17 19.63 -9.46
CA GLY A 18 5.21 19.85 -10.47
C GLY A 18 6.42 20.61 -9.94
N SER A 19 6.23 21.59 -9.05
CA SER A 19 7.33 22.30 -8.39
C SER A 19 8.12 21.38 -7.47
N TRP A 20 7.44 20.54 -6.70
CA TRP A 20 8.08 19.59 -5.79
C TRP A 20 8.81 18.47 -6.53
N LEU A 21 8.24 17.97 -7.63
CA LEU A 21 8.89 16.95 -8.46
C LEU A 21 10.17 17.46 -9.13
N LYS A 22 10.24 18.76 -9.41
CA LYS A 22 11.42 19.43 -10.00
C LYS A 22 12.44 19.91 -8.97
N ASP A 23 12.21 19.65 -7.69
CA ASP A 23 13.13 20.05 -6.63
C ASP A 23 14.45 19.26 -6.70
N ASP A 24 15.46 19.71 -5.95
CA ASP A 24 16.75 19.03 -5.89
C ASP A 24 16.69 17.77 -5.01
N TRP A 25 16.40 16.65 -5.69
CA TRP A 25 16.37 15.33 -5.08
C TRP A 25 17.74 14.80 -4.65
N SER A 26 18.85 15.40 -5.10
CA SER A 26 20.19 14.98 -4.69
C SER A 26 20.50 15.32 -3.23
N ALA A 27 19.92 16.41 -2.71
CA ALA A 27 20.10 16.88 -1.34
C ALA A 27 19.16 16.20 -0.32
N SER A 28 18.00 15.70 -0.77
CA SER A 28 16.90 15.26 0.10
C SER A 28 16.96 13.78 0.55
N CYS A 29 17.96 13.02 0.09
CA CYS A 29 18.02 11.56 0.25
C CYS A 29 18.69 11.06 1.55
N GLY A 30 18.39 11.68 2.69
CA GLY A 30 18.96 11.27 3.99
C GLY A 30 18.34 10.01 4.60
N VAL A 31 17.16 9.59 4.14
CA VAL A 31 16.39 8.51 4.79
C VAL A 31 16.53 7.20 4.01
N SER A 32 17.20 6.22 4.61
CA SER A 32 17.24 4.85 4.08
C SER A 32 15.90 4.16 4.33
N ILE A 33 14.97 4.25 3.38
CA ILE A 33 13.75 3.44 3.41
C ILE A 33 14.13 2.03 2.97
N GLU A 34 14.41 1.14 3.93
CA GLU A 34 14.70 -0.27 3.65
C GLU A 34 13.44 -1.09 3.37
N LEU A 35 12.29 -0.62 3.85
CA LEU A 35 11.01 -1.25 3.59
C LEU A 35 10.70 -1.18 2.09
N PHE A 36 10.50 -2.34 1.48
CA PHE A 36 10.32 -2.54 0.04
C PHE A 36 11.54 -2.26 -0.84
N ALA A 37 12.74 -2.13 -0.26
CA ALA A 37 13.96 -1.88 -1.04
C ALA A 37 14.24 -2.97 -2.08
N ALA A 38 13.84 -4.23 -1.86
CA ALA A 38 13.99 -5.26 -2.90
C ALA A 38 13.01 -5.06 -4.04
N GLU A 39 11.76 -4.75 -3.70
CA GLU A 39 10.64 -4.59 -4.62
C GLU A 39 10.81 -3.36 -5.52
N VAL A 40 11.47 -2.31 -5.01
CA VAL A 40 11.83 -1.11 -5.80
C VAL A 40 13.25 -1.15 -6.37
N GLY A 41 13.95 -2.29 -6.26
CA GLY A 41 15.31 -2.45 -6.77
C GLY A 41 16.39 -1.61 -6.07
N ALA A 42 16.09 -1.06 -4.89
CA ALA A 42 16.98 -0.21 -4.08
C ALA A 42 17.84 -0.97 -3.04
N ARG A 43 17.63 -2.28 -2.87
CA ARG A 43 18.32 -3.09 -1.85
C ARG A 43 19.81 -3.16 -2.13
N GLY A 44 20.62 -2.83 -1.11
CA GLY A 44 22.09 -2.88 -1.20
C GLY A 44 22.71 -1.77 -2.06
N MET A 45 21.93 -0.80 -2.55
CA MET A 45 22.48 0.36 -3.25
C MET A 45 23.21 1.29 -2.28
N SER A 46 24.36 1.82 -2.72
CA SER A 46 25.05 2.90 -2.00
C SER A 46 24.19 4.16 -1.96
N GLY A 47 24.44 5.04 -0.98
CA GLY A 47 23.71 6.31 -0.86
C GLY A 47 23.74 7.15 -2.15
N GLU A 48 24.88 7.17 -2.84
CA GLU A 48 25.03 7.86 -4.12
C GLU A 48 24.16 7.26 -5.22
N ARG A 49 24.13 5.93 -5.36
CA ARG A 49 23.26 5.28 -6.35
C ARG A 49 21.78 5.49 -6.04
N LYS A 50 21.39 5.55 -4.75
CA LYS A 50 20.01 5.89 -4.35
C LYS A 50 19.66 7.32 -4.75
N ARG A 51 20.56 8.29 -4.52
CA ARG A 51 20.38 9.68 -4.99
C ARG A 51 20.12 9.75 -6.50
N GLN A 52 20.98 9.09 -7.28
CA GLN A 52 20.84 9.04 -8.73
C GLN A 52 19.54 8.35 -9.18
N LEU A 53 19.09 7.33 -8.45
CA LEU A 53 17.79 6.70 -8.70
C LEU A 53 16.64 7.68 -8.43
N HIS A 54 16.64 8.39 -7.29
CA HIS A 54 15.59 9.34 -6.96
C HIS A 54 15.50 10.50 -7.95
N CYS A 55 16.64 11.08 -8.36
CA CYS A 55 16.65 12.13 -9.38
C CYS A 55 16.09 11.64 -10.72
N ARG A 56 16.47 10.43 -11.16
CA ARG A 56 15.93 9.83 -12.40
C ARG A 56 14.43 9.57 -12.30
N LEU A 57 13.96 8.99 -11.21
CA LEU A 57 12.53 8.73 -10.99
C LEU A 57 11.71 10.02 -10.98
N ALA A 58 12.22 11.08 -10.35
CA ALA A 58 11.58 12.38 -10.35
C ALA A 58 11.51 12.97 -11.77
N HIS A 59 12.61 12.90 -12.54
CA HIS A 59 12.66 13.35 -13.93
C HIS A 59 11.66 12.59 -14.82
N ASP A 60 11.70 11.26 -14.79
CA ASP A 60 10.79 10.41 -15.57
C ASP A 60 9.32 10.67 -15.20
N LEU A 61 9.04 10.96 -13.93
CA LEU A 61 7.70 11.31 -13.48
C LEU A 61 7.27 12.68 -14.00
N VAL A 62 8.15 13.69 -14.00
CA VAL A 62 7.85 15.02 -14.57
C VAL A 62 7.50 14.92 -16.06
N GLU A 63 8.24 14.11 -16.84
CA GLU A 63 7.96 13.90 -18.26
C GLU A 63 6.56 13.32 -18.51
N ARG A 64 6.07 12.45 -17.62
CA ARG A 64 4.73 11.86 -17.71
C ARG A 64 3.63 12.73 -17.08
N TYR A 65 3.99 13.53 -16.08
CA TYR A 65 3.07 14.35 -15.29
C TYR A 65 2.69 15.65 -16.02
N ASN A 66 3.62 16.25 -16.77
CA ASN A 66 3.37 17.49 -17.52
C ASN A 66 2.31 17.36 -18.64
N PRO A 67 2.33 16.32 -19.51
CA PRO A 67 1.34 16.17 -20.56
C PRO A 67 0.02 15.54 -20.07
N ALA A 68 -0.04 15.08 -18.82
CA ALA A 68 -1.22 14.44 -18.26
C ALA A 68 -2.39 15.43 -18.18
N CYS A 69 -3.54 15.04 -18.73
CA CYS A 69 -4.79 15.75 -18.48
C CYS A 69 -5.48 15.14 -17.27
N LEU A 70 -6.41 15.87 -16.64
CA LEU A 70 -7.15 15.32 -15.50
C LEU A 70 -7.81 13.98 -15.85
N GLN A 71 -8.32 13.85 -17.07
CA GLN A 71 -8.96 12.65 -17.58
C GLN A 71 -8.00 11.53 -17.98
N SER A 72 -6.68 11.75 -17.90
CA SER A 72 -5.69 10.71 -18.15
C SER A 72 -5.92 9.54 -17.20
N HIS A 73 -6.01 8.36 -17.80
CA HIS A 73 -6.25 7.11 -17.10
C HIS A 73 -4.97 6.31 -17.08
N TYR A 74 -4.54 5.93 -15.89
CA TYR A 74 -3.36 5.11 -15.68
C TYR A 74 -3.79 3.72 -15.29
N SER A 75 -3.22 2.74 -15.98
CA SER A 75 -3.33 1.34 -15.63
C SER A 75 -1.94 0.79 -15.40
N MET A 76 -1.81 -0.09 -14.41
CA MET A 76 -0.57 -0.79 -14.18
C MET A 76 -0.63 -2.12 -14.97
N PRO A 77 0.24 -2.39 -15.94
CA PRO A 77 0.15 -3.61 -16.75
C PRO A 77 0.16 -4.91 -15.94
N SER A 78 0.79 -4.88 -14.77
CA SER A 78 0.91 -6.01 -13.85
C SER A 78 -0.31 -6.21 -12.93
N THR A 79 -1.23 -5.25 -12.85
CA THR A 79 -2.40 -5.35 -11.96
C THR A 79 -3.69 -4.93 -12.67
N ARG A 80 -4.85 -5.28 -12.13
CA ARG A 80 -6.14 -4.79 -12.68
C ARG A 80 -6.53 -3.41 -12.17
N ILE A 81 -5.59 -2.71 -11.55
CA ILE A 81 -5.87 -1.43 -10.91
C ILE A 81 -5.71 -0.35 -11.94
N THR A 82 -6.67 0.55 -11.89
CA THR A 82 -6.62 1.75 -12.66
C THR A 82 -6.94 2.93 -11.77
N THR A 83 -6.42 4.09 -12.13
CA THR A 83 -6.65 5.33 -11.41
C THR A 83 -6.66 6.46 -12.42
N PHE A 84 -7.42 7.49 -12.09
CA PHE A 84 -7.42 8.69 -12.90
C PHE A 84 -6.46 9.73 -12.35
N PHE A 85 -5.89 10.53 -13.23
CA PHE A 85 -4.95 11.56 -12.82
C PHE A 85 -5.52 12.54 -11.79
N TRP A 86 -6.81 12.87 -11.92
CA TRP A 86 -7.49 13.73 -10.96
C TRP A 86 -7.57 13.16 -9.53
N GLU A 87 -7.37 11.86 -9.34
CA GLU A 87 -7.33 11.22 -8.01
C GLU A 87 -5.97 11.35 -7.34
N ILE A 88 -4.91 11.58 -8.13
CA ILE A 88 -3.52 11.65 -7.67
C ILE A 88 -3.05 13.11 -7.56
N VAL A 89 -3.51 13.99 -8.46
CA VAL A 89 -3.11 15.39 -8.51
C VAL A 89 -3.36 16.11 -7.17
N GLY A 90 -2.31 16.73 -6.64
CA GLY A 90 -2.30 17.44 -5.36
C GLY A 90 -2.00 16.58 -4.14
N TYR A 91 -1.67 15.30 -4.34
CA TYR A 91 -1.32 14.36 -3.29
C TYR A 91 0.10 13.81 -3.43
N LEU A 92 0.89 14.32 -4.38
CA LEU A 92 2.28 13.90 -4.59
C LEU A 92 3.28 14.82 -3.88
N ALA A 93 3.02 16.12 -3.82
CA ALA A 93 3.90 17.06 -3.13
C ALA A 93 4.14 16.64 -1.67
N GLY A 94 5.39 16.69 -1.21
CA GLY A 94 5.81 16.15 0.09
C GLY A 94 5.21 16.85 1.32
N ASN A 95 4.58 18.00 1.13
CA ASN A 95 3.83 18.72 2.16
C ASN A 95 2.31 18.41 2.16
N LYS A 96 1.86 17.46 1.33
CA LYS A 96 0.46 17.04 1.22
C LYS A 96 0.28 15.63 1.76
N TRP A 97 -0.85 15.41 2.41
CA TRP A 97 -1.25 14.09 2.90
C TRP A 97 -1.75 13.25 1.73
N MET A 98 -1.14 12.09 1.48
CA MET A 98 -1.64 11.16 0.48
C MET A 98 -3.06 10.70 0.80
N ASN A 99 -3.91 10.58 -0.23
CA ASN A 99 -5.26 10.06 -0.09
C ASN A 99 -5.32 8.53 -0.24
N ASP A 100 -6.51 7.95 -0.04
CA ASP A 100 -6.72 6.51 -0.13
C ASP A 100 -6.36 5.92 -1.50
N SER A 101 -6.66 6.63 -2.60
CA SER A 101 -6.37 6.17 -3.96
C SER A 101 -4.86 6.14 -4.22
N THR A 102 -4.13 7.19 -3.86
CA THR A 102 -2.68 7.31 -4.02
C THR A 102 -1.96 6.21 -3.25
N VAL A 103 -2.29 6.01 -1.96
CA VAL A 103 -1.66 4.98 -1.13
C VAL A 103 -2.00 3.57 -1.63
N ASN A 104 -3.25 3.32 -2.01
CA ASN A 104 -3.66 2.03 -2.55
C ASN A 104 -2.96 1.70 -3.87
N TYR A 105 -2.84 2.67 -4.78
CA TYR A 105 -2.13 2.49 -6.03
C TYR A 105 -0.64 2.21 -5.78
N ALA A 106 0.00 2.96 -4.88
CA ALA A 106 1.41 2.79 -4.55
C ALA A 106 1.73 1.42 -3.94
N ILE A 107 0.96 0.96 -2.94
CA ILE A 107 1.21 -0.34 -2.31
C ILE A 107 0.96 -1.50 -3.28
N GLN A 108 -0.04 -1.38 -4.15
CA GLN A 108 -0.23 -2.41 -5.17
C GLN A 108 0.82 -2.37 -6.28
N ALA A 109 1.37 -1.19 -6.59
CA ALA A 109 2.53 -1.08 -7.48
C ALA A 109 3.74 -1.85 -6.93
N ILE A 110 4.00 -1.70 -5.62
CA ILE A 110 5.05 -2.42 -4.91
C ILE A 110 4.78 -3.93 -4.90
N ALA A 111 3.54 -4.35 -4.70
CA ALA A 111 3.17 -5.77 -4.76
C ALA A 111 3.38 -6.36 -6.18
N GLY A 112 3.25 -5.54 -7.22
CA GLY A 112 3.49 -5.93 -8.61
C GLY A 112 2.50 -6.98 -9.11
N PRO A 113 2.89 -7.83 -10.11
CA PRO A 113 2.01 -8.85 -10.69
C PRO A 113 1.79 -10.08 -9.81
N ARG A 114 2.22 -10.02 -8.54
CA ARG A 114 2.20 -11.14 -7.61
C ARG A 114 0.77 -11.53 -7.27
N THR A 115 0.34 -12.68 -7.77
CA THR A 115 -0.98 -13.25 -7.47
C THR A 115 -1.06 -13.82 -6.05
N ASP A 116 0.10 -14.07 -5.42
CA ASP A 116 0.24 -14.56 -4.05
C ASP A 116 0.22 -13.44 -3.00
N VAL A 117 0.15 -12.17 -3.40
CA VAL A 117 0.01 -11.02 -2.51
C VAL A 117 -1.35 -10.36 -2.73
N ARG A 118 -2.11 -10.15 -1.65
CA ARG A 118 -3.40 -9.44 -1.70
C ARG A 118 -3.33 -8.14 -0.94
N VAL A 119 -3.66 -7.04 -1.60
CA VAL A 119 -3.75 -5.72 -0.97
C VAL A 119 -5.22 -5.33 -0.85
N LEU A 120 -5.65 -4.96 0.36
CA LEU A 120 -6.96 -4.46 0.67
C LEU A 120 -6.89 -2.95 0.92
N SER A 121 -7.75 -2.21 0.20
CA SER A 121 -7.96 -0.78 0.42
C SER A 121 -8.46 -0.51 1.83
N SER A 122 -8.08 0.64 2.39
CA SER A 122 -8.64 1.22 3.63
C SER A 122 -10.16 1.30 3.63
N HIS A 123 -10.79 1.37 2.45
CA HIS A 123 -12.23 1.42 2.29
C HIS A 123 -12.97 0.22 2.90
N VAL A 124 -12.33 -0.96 2.98
CA VAL A 124 -12.95 -2.16 3.59
C VAL A 124 -13.24 -1.99 5.08
N LEU A 125 -12.57 -1.05 5.75
CA LEU A 125 -12.83 -0.74 7.16
C LEU A 125 -14.12 0.04 7.39
N ARG A 126 -14.58 0.75 6.36
CA ARG A 126 -15.82 1.55 6.33
C ARG A 126 -16.98 0.77 5.70
N SER A 127 -16.72 0.13 4.56
CA SER A 127 -17.76 -0.54 3.75
C SER A 127 -17.89 -2.04 4.04
N GLY A 128 -16.99 -2.57 4.86
CA GLY A 128 -16.93 -3.98 5.21
C GLY A 128 -16.01 -4.79 4.30
N PHE A 129 -15.52 -5.91 4.83
CA PHE A 129 -14.71 -6.85 4.10
C PHE A 129 -15.56 -7.66 3.10
N PRO A 130 -14.97 -8.13 1.98
CA PRO A 130 -15.66 -8.99 1.03
C PRO A 130 -16.35 -10.17 1.72
N ARG A 131 -17.67 -10.30 1.48
CA ARG A 131 -18.51 -11.36 2.05
C ARG A 131 -18.54 -12.62 1.18
N ARG A 132 -18.32 -12.49 -0.13
CA ARG A 132 -18.29 -13.63 -1.04
C ARG A 132 -17.07 -14.49 -0.75
N ARG A 133 -17.26 -15.81 -0.91
CA ARG A 133 -16.18 -16.79 -0.81
C ARG A 133 -15.04 -16.38 -1.73
N GLN A 134 -13.84 -16.34 -1.18
CA GLN A 134 -12.65 -16.02 -1.95
C GLN A 134 -12.37 -17.15 -2.95
N THR A 135 -12.08 -16.79 -4.19
CA THR A 135 -11.81 -17.76 -5.27
C THR A 135 -10.45 -18.43 -5.10
N GLN A 136 -9.46 -17.71 -4.57
CA GLN A 136 -8.12 -18.21 -4.27
C GLN A 136 -8.09 -18.85 -2.88
N LYS A 137 -7.32 -19.92 -2.69
CA LYS A 137 -7.13 -20.52 -1.37
C LYS A 137 -6.20 -19.66 -0.53
N LEU A 138 -6.45 -19.58 0.79
CA LEU A 138 -5.54 -18.84 1.66
C LEU A 138 -4.12 -19.43 1.65
N SER A 139 -3.99 -20.75 1.45
CA SER A 139 -2.69 -21.44 1.34
C SER A 139 -1.86 -21.09 0.10
N GLU A 140 -2.49 -20.49 -0.92
CA GLU A 140 -1.83 -20.03 -2.16
C GLU A 140 -1.36 -18.57 -2.06
N VAL A 141 -1.61 -17.92 -0.92
CA VAL A 141 -1.27 -16.54 -0.64
C VAL A 141 -0.07 -16.53 0.31
N THR A 142 0.93 -15.69 0.03
CA THR A 142 2.06 -15.46 0.93
C THR A 142 1.81 -14.28 1.86
N SER A 143 1.06 -13.27 1.40
CA SER A 143 0.74 -12.09 2.21
C SER A 143 -0.61 -11.45 1.90
N VAL A 144 -1.30 -10.98 2.93
CA VAL A 144 -2.47 -10.10 2.82
C VAL A 144 -2.17 -8.79 3.55
N ILE A 145 -2.18 -7.69 2.81
CA ILE A 145 -1.85 -6.34 3.31
C ILE A 145 -3.14 -5.54 3.41
N LEU A 146 -3.41 -4.95 4.56
CA LEU A 146 -4.51 -4.01 4.77
C LEU A 146 -3.96 -2.62 5.05
N LEU A 147 -4.39 -1.67 4.23
CA LEU A 147 -4.13 -0.25 4.40
C LEU A 147 -5.03 0.31 5.50
N VAL A 148 -4.48 1.09 6.44
CA VAL A 148 -5.25 1.73 7.50
C VAL A 148 -4.98 3.23 7.46
N ASN A 149 -6.08 3.98 7.30
CA ASN A 149 -6.08 5.43 7.37
C ASN A 149 -6.62 5.88 8.74
N HIS A 150 -5.75 6.43 9.57
CA HIS A 150 -6.13 6.97 10.87
C HIS A 150 -6.62 8.40 10.70
N LYS A 151 -7.95 8.57 10.67
CA LYS A 151 -8.62 9.88 10.67
C LYS A 151 -8.11 10.87 9.60
N ASN A 152 -7.67 10.38 8.44
CA ASN A 152 -7.11 11.19 7.34
C ASN A 152 -5.83 11.97 7.70
N VAL A 153 -5.11 11.54 8.74
CA VAL A 153 -3.89 12.21 9.20
C VAL A 153 -2.71 11.27 9.36
N HIS A 154 -2.88 9.96 9.20
CA HIS A 154 -1.77 9.01 9.32
C HIS A 154 -2.07 7.69 8.61
N TRP A 155 -1.04 7.11 8.00
CA TRP A 155 -1.13 5.87 7.24
C TRP A 155 -0.29 4.78 7.88
N THR A 156 -0.91 3.63 8.11
CA THR A 156 -0.26 2.43 8.64
C THR A 156 -0.73 1.18 7.89
N LEU A 157 -0.05 0.06 8.12
CA LEU A 157 -0.36 -1.22 7.48
C LEU A 157 -0.55 -2.33 8.51
N ILE A 158 -1.49 -3.23 8.24
CA ILE A 158 -1.52 -4.57 8.84
C ILE A 158 -1.11 -5.57 7.76
N ILE A 159 -0.01 -6.27 7.98
CA ILE A 159 0.53 -7.27 7.04
C ILE A 159 0.36 -8.64 7.67
N VAL A 160 -0.45 -9.48 7.02
CA VAL A 160 -0.67 -10.87 7.39
C VAL A 160 0.22 -11.73 6.52
N THR A 161 1.17 -12.45 7.12
CA THR A 161 2.01 -13.41 6.41
C THR A 161 1.43 -14.80 6.55
N VAL A 162 1.40 -15.54 5.45
CA VAL A 162 0.78 -16.87 5.40
C VAL A 162 1.85 -17.88 5.02
N ASN A 163 2.08 -18.85 5.89
CA ASN A 163 3.09 -19.89 5.68
C ASN A 163 2.51 -21.27 6.01
N TYR A 164 1.81 -21.85 5.04
CA TYR A 164 1.29 -23.22 5.15
C TYR A 164 2.31 -24.30 4.82
N THR A 165 3.33 -23.99 4.02
CA THR A 165 4.30 -24.97 3.52
C THR A 165 5.32 -25.40 4.57
N ARG A 166 5.78 -24.49 5.44
CA ARG A 166 6.83 -24.81 6.43
C ARG A 166 6.33 -24.95 7.86
N ALA A 167 5.37 -24.12 8.28
CA ALA A 167 5.03 -24.01 9.70
C ALA A 167 3.53 -23.99 10.01
N ARG A 168 2.67 -23.97 8.99
CA ARG A 168 1.21 -23.85 9.15
C ARG A 168 0.83 -22.65 10.03
N MET A 169 1.49 -21.52 9.78
CA MET A 169 1.35 -20.31 10.58
C MET A 169 0.74 -19.17 9.80
N ILE A 170 -0.07 -18.39 10.50
CA ILE A 170 -0.50 -17.05 10.07
C ILE A 170 0.21 -16.05 10.99
N GLY A 171 1.15 -15.30 10.43
CA GLY A 171 1.81 -14.20 11.12
C GLY A 171 1.05 -12.90 10.91
N VAL A 172 1.08 -12.00 11.89
CA VAL A 172 0.60 -10.62 11.72
C VAL A 172 1.67 -9.63 12.15
N HIS A 173 1.84 -8.60 11.32
CA HIS A 173 2.77 -7.51 11.52
C HIS A 173 2.02 -6.18 11.43
N PHE A 174 2.34 -5.27 12.34
CA PHE A 174 1.82 -3.92 12.39
C PHE A 174 2.94 -2.97 11.99
N TYR A 175 2.76 -2.27 10.88
CA TYR A 175 3.73 -1.29 10.40
C TYR A 175 3.18 0.12 10.62
N ASP A 176 3.90 0.89 11.43
CA ASP A 176 3.65 2.30 11.67
C ASP A 176 4.97 3.06 11.44
N PRO A 177 5.08 3.88 10.38
CA PRO A 177 6.32 4.60 10.07
C PRO A 177 6.67 5.67 11.10
N LEU A 178 5.73 6.09 11.95
CA LEU A 178 5.96 7.08 13.02
C LEU A 178 6.07 6.43 14.41
N ALA A 179 5.99 5.10 14.50
CA ALA A 179 6.08 4.31 15.73
C ALA A 179 5.21 4.82 16.90
N GLY A 180 4.04 5.40 16.60
CA GLY A 180 3.15 5.99 17.59
C GLY A 180 2.40 4.92 18.41
N ARG A 181 2.51 4.98 19.74
CA ARG A 181 1.79 4.05 20.65
C ARG A 181 0.27 3.99 20.41
N PRO A 182 -0.46 5.11 20.19
CA PRO A 182 -1.91 5.08 19.96
C PRO A 182 -2.29 4.28 18.70
N TYR A 183 -1.56 4.45 17.60
CA TYR A 183 -1.84 3.78 16.33
C TYR A 183 -1.61 2.28 16.42
N LYS A 184 -0.57 1.85 17.14
CA LYS A 184 -0.34 0.42 17.41
C LYS A 184 -1.51 -0.25 18.13
N MET A 185 -2.15 0.44 19.08
CA MET A 185 -3.32 -0.10 19.77
C MET A 185 -4.54 -0.16 18.86
N GLU A 186 -4.77 0.88 18.06
CA GLU A 186 -5.85 0.90 17.07
C GLU A 186 -5.69 -0.23 16.05
N LEU A 187 -4.48 -0.45 15.54
CA LEU A 187 -4.17 -1.55 14.62
C LEU A 187 -4.47 -2.92 15.21
N LYS A 188 -4.16 -3.14 16.50
CA LYS A 188 -4.50 -4.37 17.21
C LYS A 188 -6.02 -4.58 17.32
N CYS A 189 -6.77 -3.51 17.59
CA CYS A 189 -8.24 -3.57 17.61
C CYS A 189 -8.81 -3.89 16.21
N ILE A 190 -8.33 -3.19 15.17
CA ILE A 190 -8.74 -3.46 13.78
C ILE A 190 -8.44 -4.91 13.39
N TRP A 191 -7.26 -5.42 13.77
CA TRP A 191 -6.90 -6.81 13.56
C TRP A 191 -7.89 -7.74 14.24
N ARG A 192 -8.05 -7.63 15.56
CA ARG A 192 -8.90 -8.54 16.36
C ARG A 192 -10.37 -8.52 15.91
N ASP A 193 -10.91 -7.33 15.70
CA ASP A 193 -12.35 -7.13 15.60
C ASP A 193 -12.86 -7.19 14.15
N LYS A 194 -11.99 -6.95 13.17
CA LYS A 194 -12.40 -6.86 11.76
C LYS A 194 -11.58 -7.75 10.84
N PHE A 195 -10.25 -7.60 10.84
CA PHE A 195 -9.43 -8.23 9.81
C PHE A 195 -9.19 -9.74 10.07
N TRP A 196 -8.95 -10.12 11.33
CA TRP A 196 -8.85 -11.54 11.72
C TRP A 196 -10.12 -12.32 11.38
N PRO A 197 -11.34 -11.87 11.70
CA PRO A 197 -12.58 -12.54 11.26
C PRO A 197 -12.65 -12.78 9.76
N PHE A 198 -12.18 -11.83 8.94
CA PHE A 198 -12.10 -12.00 7.49
C PHE A 198 -11.08 -13.09 7.09
N ILE A 199 -9.85 -13.03 7.61
CA ILE A 199 -8.80 -14.04 7.31
C ILE A 199 -9.21 -15.44 7.78
N HIS A 200 -9.78 -15.53 8.99
CA HIS A 200 -10.23 -16.78 9.57
C HIS A 200 -11.41 -17.38 8.80
N ARG A 201 -12.36 -16.55 8.34
CA ARG A 201 -13.44 -17.00 7.45
C ARG A 201 -12.86 -17.53 6.13
N TRP A 202 -11.97 -16.78 5.50
CA TRP A 202 -11.31 -17.21 4.25
C TRP A 202 -10.58 -18.54 4.43
N HIS A 203 -9.85 -18.70 5.54
CA HIS A 203 -9.21 -19.96 5.90
C HIS A 203 -10.22 -21.13 5.97
N LYS A 204 -11.29 -20.98 6.77
CA LYS A 204 -12.33 -22.01 6.93
C LYS A 204 -13.01 -22.36 5.61
N GLU A 205 -13.30 -21.36 4.79
CA GLU A 205 -13.97 -21.55 3.50
C GLU A 205 -13.07 -22.22 2.46
N THR A 206 -11.74 -22.18 2.62
CA THR A 206 -10.80 -22.73 1.64
C THR A 206 -10.13 -24.03 2.10
N LEU A 207 -10.33 -24.43 3.35
CA LEU A 207 -10.08 -25.78 3.84
C LEU A 207 -11.15 -26.76 3.33
N TRP A 208 -10.76 -27.80 2.59
CA TRP A 208 -11.65 -28.90 2.22
C TRP A 208 -11.58 -30.06 3.24
N ARG A 209 -12.68 -30.83 3.34
CA ARG A 209 -12.94 -31.94 4.28
C ARG A 209 -11.91 -33.10 4.28
N HIS A 210 -10.85 -33.09 3.48
CA HIS A 210 -9.82 -34.15 3.50
C HIS A 210 -8.48 -33.72 4.12
N ASP A 211 -8.35 -32.46 4.54
CA ASP A 211 -7.08 -31.91 5.01
C ASP A 211 -7.12 -31.59 6.52
N HIS A 212 -7.44 -32.62 7.32
CA HIS A 212 -7.61 -32.57 8.77
C HIS A 212 -6.31 -32.28 9.56
N ARG A 213 -5.21 -31.92 8.88
CA ARG A 213 -3.88 -31.77 9.48
C ARG A 213 -3.46 -30.32 9.71
N TYR A 214 -4.26 -29.32 9.37
CA TYR A 214 -3.85 -27.92 9.54
C TYR A 214 -4.35 -27.31 10.85
N SER A 215 -3.53 -27.36 11.89
CA SER A 215 -3.66 -26.46 13.04
C SER A 215 -3.04 -25.10 12.66
N VAL A 216 -3.81 -24.02 12.75
CA VAL A 216 -3.31 -22.65 12.50
C VAL A 216 -2.77 -22.07 13.79
N PHE A 217 -1.48 -21.72 13.78
CA PHE A 217 -0.85 -20.96 14.85
C PHE A 217 -0.75 -19.49 14.45
N ILE A 218 -1.25 -18.60 15.32
CA ILE A 218 -1.18 -17.15 15.12
C ILE A 218 0.07 -16.64 15.84
N HIS A 219 0.98 -16.02 15.10
CA HIS A 219 2.16 -15.37 15.69
C HIS A 219 2.12 -13.86 15.45
N THR A 220 1.97 -13.09 16.52
CA THR A 220 2.06 -11.61 16.48
C THR A 220 3.50 -11.18 16.69
N ARG A 221 4.15 -10.63 15.65
CA ARG A 221 5.45 -9.93 15.80
C ARG A 221 5.26 -8.45 15.51
N ALA A 222 5.51 -7.62 16.51
CA ALA A 222 5.64 -6.18 16.30
C ALA A 222 7.06 -5.90 15.82
N TRP A 223 7.22 -5.50 14.56
CA TRP A 223 8.44 -4.84 14.13
C TRP A 223 8.30 -3.37 14.50
N THR A 224 9.15 -2.90 15.40
CA THR A 224 9.38 -1.48 15.61
C THR A 224 10.73 -1.25 14.94
N ILE A 225 10.73 -0.49 13.84
CA ILE A 225 11.96 0.07 13.28
C ILE A 225 12.25 1.34 14.06
#